data_AF-A0A920DB46-F1
#
_entry.id   AF-A0A920DB46-F1
#
_cell.length_a   1.000
_cell.length_b   1.000
_cell.length_c   1.000
_cell.angle_alpha   90.00
_cell.angle_beta   90.00
_cell.angle_gamma   90.00
#
_symmetry.space_group_name_H-M   'P 1'
#
loop_
_entity.id
_entity.type
_entity.pdbx_description
1 polymer ?
#
loop_
_entity_poly.entity_id
_entity_poly.type
_entity_poly.pdbx_seq_one_letter_code
_entity_poly.pdbx_strand_id
1 'polypeptide(L)' 'MALDSIAMEGHVMEQEAQKFTISYDYVDKEIENFGMSPEIKKVIIAKGYDPLIK' A
#
# COMPACT_ATOMS: atom_id res chain seq x y z
N MET A 1 18.47 -16.63 -9.08
CA MET A 1 17.53 -16.63 -7.95
C MET A 1 16.29 -15.93 -8.46
N ALA A 2 15.17 -16.64 -8.62
CA ALA A 2 13.91 -15.98 -8.94
C ALA A 2 13.49 -15.16 -7.71
N LEU A 3 12.97 -13.95 -7.91
CA LEU A 3 12.28 -13.25 -6.82
C LEU A 3 10.91 -13.91 -6.69
N ASP A 4 10.66 -14.61 -5.59
CA ASP A 4 9.36 -15.24 -5.32
C ASP A 4 8.31 -14.19 -4.94
N SER A 5 8.73 -13.06 -4.36
CA SER A 5 7.86 -11.92 -4.04
C SER A 5 8.60 -10.58 -4.11
N ILE A 6 7.85 -9.49 -4.24
CA ILE A 6 8.35 -8.11 -4.10
C ILE A 6 7.58 -7.38 -3.00
N ALA A 7 8.31 -6.53 -2.27
CA ALA A 7 7.72 -5.50 -1.43
C ALA A 7 8.04 -4.13 -2.04
N MET A 8 7.00 -3.36 -2.33
CA MET A 8 7.09 -1.96 -2.76
C MET A 8 6.73 -1.07 -1.57
N GLU A 9 7.67 -0.28 -1.10
CA GLU A 9 7.43 0.74 -0.09
C GLU A 9 7.49 2.12 -0.74
N GLY A 10 6.50 2.95 -0.46
CA GLY A 10 6.41 4.30 -1.00
C GLY A 10 5.82 5.27 0.00
N HIS A 11 5.98 6.55 -0.27
CA HIS A 11 5.33 7.61 0.47
C HIS A 11 4.74 8.64 -0.49
N VAL A 12 3.73 9.37 -0.05
CA VAL A 12 3.16 10.48 -0.82
C VAL A 12 4.17 11.62 -0.86
N MET A 13 4.43 12.16 -2.04
CA MET A 13 5.38 13.26 -2.24
C MET A 13 5.07 14.42 -1.26
N GLU A 14 6.11 14.94 -0.61
CA GLU A 14 6.03 16.01 0.42
C GLU A 14 5.31 15.62 1.74
N GLN A 15 4.94 14.34 1.90
CA GLN A 15 4.26 13.80 3.09
C GLN A 15 4.92 12.49 3.52
N GLU A 16 6.09 12.57 4.16
CA GLU A 16 6.87 11.41 4.62
C GLU A 16 6.10 10.49 5.59
N ALA A 17 5.12 11.06 6.29
CA ALA A 17 4.27 10.37 7.25
C ALA A 17 3.17 9.52 6.56
N GLN A 18 2.85 9.88 5.32
CA GLN A 18 1.94 9.15 4.45
C GLN A 18 2.68 8.04 3.69
N LYS A 19 2.89 6.90 4.35
CA LYS A 19 3.56 5.73 3.77
C LYS A 19 2.56 4.65 3.34
N PHE A 20 2.90 3.93 2.29
CA PHE A 20 2.19 2.74 1.82
C PHE A 20 3.17 1.62 1.51
N THR A 21 2.71 0.39 1.67
CA THR A 21 3.48 -0.83 1.42
C THR A 21 2.61 -1.79 0.64
N ILE A 22 3.14 -2.33 -0.45
CA ILE A 22 2.48 -3.31 -1.30
C ILE A 22 3.39 -4.53 -1.41
N SER A 23 2.92 -5.66 -0.94
CA SER A 23 3.58 -6.95 -1.15
C SER A 23 2.85 -7.71 -2.24
N TYR A 24 3.60 -8.13 -3.26
CA TYR A 24 3.08 -8.93 -4.36
C TYR A 24 3.84 -10.25 -4.44
N ASP A 25 3.10 -11.34 -4.44
CA ASP A 25 3.64 -12.69 -4.58
C ASP A 25 3.54 -13.12 -6.06
N TYR A 26 4.66 -13.55 -6.64
CA TYR A 26 4.70 -13.96 -8.04
C TYR A 26 4.29 -15.40 -8.27
N VAL A 27 4.25 -16.22 -7.21
CA VAL A 27 3.87 -17.63 -7.23
C VAL A 27 2.35 -17.75 -7.34
N ASP A 28 1.63 -17.13 -6.41
CA ASP A 28 0.17 -17.10 -6.38
C ASP A 28 -0.40 -15.98 -7.27
N LYS A 29 0.44 -15.00 -7.69
CA LYS A 29 0.07 -13.83 -8.50
C LYS A 29 -0.93 -12.91 -7.80
N GLU A 30 -0.84 -12.83 -6.48
CA GLU A 30 -1.77 -12.12 -5.61
C GLU A 30 -1.06 -10.99 -4.86
N ILE A 31 -1.84 -9.97 -4.49
CA ILE A 31 -1.39 -8.98 -3.51
C ILE A 31 -1.54 -9.62 -2.14
N GLU A 32 -0.44 -10.11 -1.56
CA GLU A 32 -0.46 -10.68 -0.21
C GLU A 32 -0.73 -9.61 0.86
N ASN A 33 -0.22 -8.40 0.67
CA ASN A 33 -0.35 -7.36 1.67
C ASN A 33 -0.47 -5.97 1.05
N PHE A 34 -1.46 -5.22 1.49
CA PHE A 34 -1.61 -3.81 1.21
C PHE A 34 -1.68 -3.04 2.53
N GLY A 35 -0.55 -2.47 2.93
CA GLY A 35 -0.39 -1.66 4.13
C GLY A 35 -0.43 -0.18 3.81
N MET A 36 -1.08 0.61 4.67
CA MET A 36 -1.06 2.06 4.57
C MET A 36 -1.02 2.69 5.96
N SER A 37 -0.27 3.78 6.08
CA SER A 37 -0.22 4.59 7.29
C SER A 37 -1.61 5.15 7.64
N PRO A 38 -1.91 5.33 8.93
CA PRO A 38 -3.17 5.93 9.37
C PRO A 38 -3.39 7.35 8.82
N GLU A 39 -2.31 8.07 8.49
CA GLU A 39 -2.37 9.39 7.85
C GLU A 39 -2.87 9.33 6.41
N ILE A 40 -2.42 8.34 5.62
CA ILE A 40 -2.99 8.08 4.28
C ILE A 40 -4.47 7.75 4.39
N LYS A 41 -4.85 6.86 5.32
CA LYS A 41 -6.27 6.50 5.52
C LYS A 41 -7.13 7.73 5.76
N LYS A 42 -6.69 8.63 6.64
CA LYS A 42 -7.43 9.88 6.94
C LYS A 42 -7.55 10.78 5.72
N VAL A 43 -6.49 10.92 4.92
CA VAL A 43 -6.51 11.75 3.71
C VAL A 43 -7.39 11.16 2.61
N ILE A 44 -7.34 9.84 2.41
CA ILE A 44 -8.19 9.13 1.44
C ILE A 44 -9.67 9.29 1.82
N ILE A 45 -10.02 9.08 3.10
CA ILE A 45 -11.38 9.30 3.63
C ILE A 45 -11.80 10.77 3.48
N ALA A 46 -10.92 11.72 3.82
CA ALA A 46 -11.20 13.14 3.66
C ALA A 46 -11.43 13.56 2.20
N LYS A 47 -10.82 12.84 1.24
CA LYS A 47 -11.04 13.02 -0.19
C LYS A 47 -12.31 12.32 -0.71
N GLY A 48 -13.07 11.66 0.16
CA GLY A 48 -14.31 10.95 -0.19
C GLY A 48 -14.09 9.55 -0.78
N TYR A 49 -12.88 9.02 -0.69
CA TYR A 49 -12.56 7.64 -1.06
C TYR A 49 -12.55 6.77 0.18
N ASP A 50 -13.09 5.56 0.09
CA ASP A 50 -13.12 4.64 1.22
C ASP A 50 -11.95 3.64 1.08
N PRO A 51 -10.93 3.70 1.95
CA PRO A 51 -9.71 2.87 1.84
C PRO A 51 -9.95 1.39 2.19
N LEU A 52 -11.18 1.01 2.56
CA LEU A 52 -11.53 -0.34 3.00
C LEU A 52 -12.58 -1.01 2.09
N ILE A 53 -13.00 -0.39 0.99
CA ILE A 53 -13.89 -1.04 0.04
C ILE A 53 -13.11 -2.18 -0.64
N LYS A 54 -13.60 -3.40 -0.40
CA LYS A 54 -13.06 -4.68 -0.83
C LYS A 54 -13.56 -5.05 -2.23
#